data_AF-A0A946TNM8-F1
#
_entry.id   AF-A0A946TNM8-F1
#
_cell.length_a   1.000
_cell.length_b   1.000
_cell.length_c   1.000
_cell.angle_alpha   90.00
_cell.angle_beta   90.00
_cell.angle_gamma   90.00
#
_symmetry.space_group_name_H-M   'P 1'
#
loop_
_entity.id
_entity.type
_entity.pdbx_description
1 polymer ?
#
loop_
_entity_poly.entity_id
_entity_poly.type
_entity_poly.pdbx_seq_one_letter_code
_entity_poly.pdbx_strand_id
1 'polypeptide(L)' 'MPTEREINDIPEENVAEVMQGFIDAGCDPVTKHEQDNELWTVKAICPDE' A
#
# COMPACT_ATOMS: atom_id res chain seq x y z
N MET A 1 14.53 -11.31 -2.94
CA MET A 1 13.33 -12.01 -2.38
C MET A 1 12.20 -10.99 -2.39
N PRO A 2 10.91 -11.34 -2.51
CA PRO A 2 9.88 -10.30 -2.52
C PRO A 2 9.94 -9.46 -1.23
N THR A 3 9.96 -8.13 -1.38
CA THR A 3 10.12 -7.18 -0.28
C THR A 3 8.77 -6.62 0.10
N GLU A 4 8.45 -6.68 1.39
CA GLU A 4 7.25 -6.07 1.95
C GLU A 4 7.43 -4.55 2.07
N ARG A 5 6.48 -3.80 1.50
CA ARG A 5 6.40 -2.34 1.64
C ARG A 5 5.11 -1.98 2.34
N GLU A 6 5.19 -1.05 3.28
CA GLU A 6 4.05 -0.56 4.05
C GLU A 6 4.12 0.96 4.12
N ILE A 7 2.97 1.61 3.89
CA ILE A 7 2.79 3.05 4.04
C ILE A 7 1.61 3.26 4.99
N ASN A 8 1.85 4.02 6.04
CA ASN A 8 0.88 4.36 7.08
C ASN A 8 0.43 5.82 6.93
N ASP A 9 -0.64 6.19 7.64
CA ASP A 9 -1.14 7.56 7.75
C ASP A 9 -1.64 8.13 6.41
N ILE A 10 -2.22 7.28 5.56
CA ILE A 10 -2.72 7.67 4.25
C ILE A 10 -4.17 8.15 4.39
N PRO A 11 -4.51 9.39 4.02
CA PRO A 11 -5.91 9.82 3.99
C PRO A 11 -6.67 9.06 2.89
N GLU A 12 -7.97 8.80 3.09
CA GLU A 12 -8.80 7.98 2.18
C GLU A 12 -8.67 8.39 0.69
N GLU A 13 -8.63 9.70 0.41
CA GLU A 13 -8.48 10.25 -0.93
C GLU A 13 -7.20 9.80 -1.65
N ASN A 14 -6.12 9.50 -0.91
CA ASN A 14 -4.81 9.11 -1.44
C ASN A 14 -4.61 7.60 -1.45
N VAL A 15 -5.47 6.81 -0.79
CA VAL A 15 -5.31 5.34 -0.71
C VAL A 15 -5.30 4.69 -2.09
N ALA A 16 -6.18 5.14 -2.98
CA ALA A 16 -6.27 4.61 -4.33
C ALA A 16 -4.98 4.89 -5.14
N GLU A 17 -4.41 6.09 -5.00
CA GLU A 17 -3.15 6.46 -5.65
C GLU A 17 -1.98 5.61 -5.14
N VAL A 18 -1.87 5.44 -3.82
CA VAL A 18 -0.82 4.63 -3.20
C VAL A 18 -0.90 3.17 -3.64
N MET A 19 -2.11 2.59 -3.65
CA MET A 19 -2.33 1.24 -4.17
C MET A 19 -1.93 1.11 -5.63
N GLN A 20 -2.34 2.07 -6.47
CA GLN A 20 -2.04 2.04 -7.89
C GLN A 20 -0.53 2.11 -8.14
N GLY A 21 0.22 2.88 -7.33
CA GLY A 21 1.68 2.92 -7.37
C GLY A 21 2.32 1.57 -7.05
N PHE A 22 1.79 0.83 -6.08
CA PHE A 22 2.26 -0.53 -5.81
C PHE A 22 1.94 -1.50 -6.95
N ILE A 23 0.75 -1.42 -7.54
CA ILE A 23 0.36 -2.25 -8.68
C ILE A 23 1.24 -1.95 -9.90
N ASP A 24 1.53 -0.68 -10.18
CA ASP A 24 2.40 -0.25 -11.28
C ASP A 24 3.85 -0.72 -11.09
N ALA A 25 4.32 -0.75 -9.84
CA ALA A 25 5.60 -1.33 -9.46
C ALA A 25 5.61 -2.89 -9.50
N GLY A 26 4.51 -3.52 -9.92
CA GLY A 26 4.40 -4.98 -9.98
C GLY A 26 4.24 -5.65 -8.62
N CYS A 27 3.92 -4.91 -7.57
CA CYS A 27 3.69 -5.46 -6.25
C CYS A 27 2.32 -6.15 -6.19
N ASP A 28 2.31 -7.40 -5.73
CA ASP A 28 1.12 -8.21 -5.55
C ASP A 28 1.37 -9.27 -4.45
N PRO A 29 0.47 -9.43 -3.45
CA PRO A 29 -0.78 -8.71 -3.26
C PRO A 29 -0.61 -7.31 -2.63
N VAL A 30 -1.58 -6.43 -2.90
CA VAL A 30 -1.73 -5.10 -2.26
C VAL A 30 -2.99 -5.10 -1.39
N THR A 31 -2.85 -4.76 -0.11
CA THR A 31 -3.94 -4.72 0.88
C THR A 31 -3.99 -3.35 1.57
N LYS A 32 -5.18 -2.99 2.09
CA LYS A 32 -5.36 -1.82 2.97
C LYS A 32 -6.07 -2.18 4.25
N HIS A 33 -5.78 -1.41 5.29
CA HIS A 33 -6.44 -1.42 6.57
C HIS A 33 -6.76 0.00 7.00
N GLU A 34 -7.96 0.24 7.52
CA GLU A 34 -8.35 1.51 8.13
C GLU A 34 -7.80 1.55 9.56
N GLN A 35 -7.26 2.69 9.97
CA GLN A 35 -6.73 2.95 11.31
C GLN A 35 -7.78 3.66 12.18
N ASP A 36 -7.57 3.68 13.50
CA ASP A 36 -8.48 4.33 14.46
C ASP A 36 -8.62 5.86 14.30
N ASN A 37 -7.78 6.50 13.47
CA ASN A 37 -7.71 7.95 13.27
C ASN A 37 -8.27 8.40 11.90
N GLU A 38 -9.11 7.59 11.25
CA GLU A 38 -9.67 7.84 9.90
C GLU A 38 -8.61 7.86 8.78
N LEU A 39 -7.37 7.46 9.08
CA LEU A 39 -6.33 7.23 8.10
C LEU A 39 -6.25 5.74 7.74
N TRP A 40 -5.47 5.44 6.71
CA TRP A 40 -5.33 4.11 6.16
C TRP A 40 -3.87 3.70 6.11
N THR A 41 -3.66 2.40 6.23
CA THR A 41 -2.39 1.73 5.98
C THR A 41 -2.52 0.90 4.73
N VAL A 42 -1.59 1.07 3.78
CA VAL A 42 -1.49 0.23 2.58
C VAL A 42 -0.23 -0.61 2.68
N LYS A 43 -0.40 -1.91 2.47
CA LYS A 43 0.66 -2.91 2.54
C LYS A 43 0.75 -3.67 1.22
N ALA A 44 1.94 -3.84 0.69
CA ALA A 44 2.16 -4.50 -0.59
C ALA A 44 3.40 -5.41 -0.54
N ILE A 45 3.35 -6.52 -1.28
CA ILE A 45 4.49 -7.40 -1.48
C ILE A 45 5.06 -7.13 -2.87
N CYS A 46 6.24 -6.50 -2.92
CA CYS A 46 6.88 -6.13 -4.18
C CYS A 46 7.87 -7.21 -4.62
N PRO A 47 8.02 -7.47 -5.94
CA PRO A 47 9.16 -8.23 -6.44
C PRO A 47 10.45 -7.50 -6.06
N ASP A 48 11.54 -8.26 -5.89
CA ASP A 48 12.88 -7.71 -5.69
C ASP A 48 13.25 -6.93 -6.97
N GLU A 49 13.59 -5.64 -6.86
CA GLU A 49 14.06 -4.81 -7.99
C GLU A 49 15.35 -5.36 -8.64
#